data_AF-A0A553HTJ3-F1
#
_entry.id   AF-A0A553HTJ3-F1
#
_cell.length_a   1.000
_cell.length_b   1.000
_cell.length_c   1.000
_cell.angle_alpha   90.00
_cell.angle_beta   90.00
_cell.angle_gamma   90.00
#
_symmetry.space_group_name_H-M   'P 1'
#
loop_
_entity.id
_entity.type
_entity.pdbx_description
1 polymer ?
#
loop_
_entity_poly.entity_id
_entity_poly.type
_entity_poly.pdbx_seq_one_letter_code
_entity_poly.pdbx_strand_id
1 'polypeptide(L)'
;MSSISNSLRQINENSWLVAESLLLCHKPVPDSGLASWSDGNGGFFVLSDASTFPSETQPLSNTGKIWKVYDAGGASAVWRVGEAFIKLKETISSDATKEHTTLEYLRARQPLNFRIPDVYYHRDLGNRYLIVTGGLAGRTLNETWNEMEETARQECVSRIAKICMELATWEGELIGGVDGKQLTDLYLLKSSAKIDFNPDQLLKNCEEIGMDCSSLVFYHCDLGPGNILLDEDDDGVSIGIIDWETAGYVPKEWIRTKFRCSSGLDLSERAVESAPRSDWRRRVSQELEGLGFSDVVERWLTWHFT
;
A
#
# COMPACT_ATOMS: atom_id res chain seq x y z
N MET A 1 16.97 0.21 19.48
CA MET A 1 16.70 -0.02 18.04
C MET A 1 16.88 1.30 17.30
N SER A 2 17.58 1.30 16.16
CA SER A 2 17.65 2.47 15.27
C SER A 2 16.26 2.96 14.86
N SER A 3 16.11 4.25 14.50
CA SER A 3 14.91 4.73 13.80
C SER A 3 14.66 3.92 12.53
N ILE A 4 13.39 3.67 12.17
CA ILE A 4 13.02 2.97 10.93
C ILE A 4 13.67 3.66 9.73
N SER A 5 13.57 4.99 9.66
CA SER A 5 14.21 5.81 8.60
C SER A 5 15.73 5.62 8.44
N ASN A 6 16.43 5.13 9.45
CA ASN A 6 17.88 4.91 9.46
C ASN A 6 18.25 3.42 9.49
N SER A 7 17.30 2.53 9.21
CA SER A 7 17.48 1.08 9.31
C SER A 7 18.11 0.45 8.07
N LEU A 8 18.35 1.22 6.99
CA LEU A 8 19.16 0.80 5.87
C LEU A 8 20.46 1.60 5.85
N ARG A 9 21.59 0.93 6.06
CA ARG A 9 22.90 1.55 6.27
C ARG A 9 23.94 0.97 5.33
N GLN A 10 24.85 1.79 4.84
CA GLN A 10 25.92 1.37 3.95
C GLN A 10 27.08 0.74 4.73
N ILE A 11 27.57 -0.40 4.25
CA ILE A 11 28.78 -1.06 4.75
C ILE A 11 29.96 -0.71 3.85
N ASN A 12 29.79 -0.89 2.54
CA ASN A 12 30.73 -0.47 1.50
C ASN A 12 29.97 -0.18 0.18
N GLU A 13 30.68 -0.04 -0.95
CA GLU A 13 30.07 0.30 -2.25
C GLU A 13 29.05 -0.73 -2.77
N ASN A 14 29.15 -1.99 -2.33
CA ASN A 14 28.35 -3.11 -2.85
C ASN A 14 27.60 -3.86 -1.75
N SER A 15 27.55 -3.35 -0.52
CA SER A 15 26.82 -4.01 0.56
C SER A 15 26.23 -3.04 1.58
N TRP A 16 25.05 -3.42 2.08
CA TRP A 16 24.24 -2.65 3.01
C TRP A 16 23.67 -3.55 4.10
N LEU A 17 23.59 -3.01 5.32
CA LEU A 17 22.88 -3.62 6.43
C LEU A 17 21.43 -3.11 6.43
N VAL A 18 20.47 -4.04 6.44
CA VAL A 18 19.04 -3.76 6.45
C VAL A 18 18.45 -4.25 7.78
N ALA A 19 17.69 -3.37 8.45
CA ALA A 19 16.98 -3.64 9.70
C ALA A 19 17.84 -4.34 10.77
N GLU A 20 19.13 -3.96 10.87
CA GLU A 20 20.09 -4.49 11.83
C GLU A 20 20.21 -6.04 11.84
N SER A 21 19.76 -6.74 10.79
CA SER A 21 19.66 -8.21 10.79
C SER A 21 19.87 -8.86 9.42
N LEU A 22 19.77 -8.09 8.34
CA LEU A 22 19.87 -8.58 6.97
C LEU A 22 21.03 -7.93 6.25
N LEU A 23 21.74 -8.72 5.44
CA LEU A 23 22.80 -8.26 4.55
C LEU A 23 22.27 -8.24 3.12
N LEU A 24 22.28 -7.05 2.53
CA LEU A 24 22.00 -6.81 1.11
C LEU A 24 23.32 -6.63 0.37
N CYS A 25 23.56 -7.41 -0.68
CA CYS A 25 24.75 -7.30 -1.52
C CYS A 25 24.38 -7.06 -2.98
N HIS A 26 25.13 -6.20 -3.66
CA HIS A 26 25.08 -6.07 -5.12
C HIS A 26 26.13 -6.98 -5.75
N LYS A 27 25.70 -7.87 -6.65
CA LYS A 27 26.51 -8.94 -7.26
C LYS A 27 26.20 -9.06 -8.76
N PRO A 28 27.13 -9.57 -9.58
CA PRO A 28 26.90 -9.76 -11.02
C PRO A 28 25.95 -10.94 -11.34
N VAL A 29 25.75 -11.85 -10.39
CA VAL A 29 24.87 -13.02 -10.54
C VAL A 29 24.00 -13.18 -9.30
N PRO A 30 22.76 -13.67 -9.43
CA PRO A 30 21.93 -13.99 -8.29
C PRO A 30 22.43 -15.26 -7.59
N ASP A 31 22.17 -15.38 -6.29
CA ASP A 31 22.46 -16.61 -5.54
C ASP A 31 21.23 -17.52 -5.52
N SER A 32 21.37 -18.75 -6.00
CA SER A 32 20.28 -19.73 -5.98
C SER A 32 19.84 -20.02 -4.55
N GLY A 33 18.57 -19.78 -4.24
CA GLY A 33 17.98 -20.03 -2.92
C GLY A 33 17.95 -18.82 -1.97
N LEU A 34 18.47 -17.67 -2.39
CA LEU A 34 18.29 -16.40 -1.69
C LEU A 34 17.33 -15.49 -2.44
N ALA A 35 16.68 -14.58 -1.70
CA ALA A 35 15.87 -13.54 -2.33
C ALA A 35 16.78 -12.62 -3.13
N SER A 36 16.51 -12.48 -4.43
CA SER A 36 17.29 -11.65 -5.33
C SER A 36 16.43 -10.98 -6.39
N TRP A 37 16.83 -9.79 -6.81
CA TRP A 37 16.15 -9.04 -7.86
C TRP A 37 17.16 -8.24 -8.68
N SER A 38 16.76 -7.88 -9.90
CA SER A 38 17.61 -7.18 -10.86
C SER A 38 17.82 -5.72 -10.48
N ASP A 39 18.99 -5.18 -10.85
CA ASP A 39 19.32 -3.76 -10.75
C ASP A 39 18.93 -2.95 -12.00
N GLY A 40 18.33 -3.61 -13.00
CA GLY A 40 17.98 -3.05 -14.31
C GLY A 40 19.14 -2.92 -15.29
N ASN A 41 20.36 -3.30 -14.90
CA ASN A 41 21.61 -3.08 -15.64
C ASN A 41 22.50 -4.33 -15.69
N GLY A 42 21.91 -5.52 -15.56
CA GLY A 42 22.60 -6.81 -15.64
C GLY A 42 23.26 -7.28 -14.34
N GLY A 43 23.14 -6.51 -13.25
CA GLY A 43 23.50 -6.91 -11.91
C GLY A 43 22.27 -7.30 -11.06
N PHE A 44 22.55 -7.79 -9.86
CA PHE A 44 21.53 -8.28 -8.95
C PHE A 44 21.79 -7.79 -7.54
N PHE A 45 20.70 -7.48 -6.84
CA PHE A 45 20.71 -7.38 -5.39
C PHE A 45 20.32 -8.73 -4.80
N VAL A 46 21.07 -9.18 -3.80
CA VAL A 46 20.86 -10.45 -3.10
C VAL A 46 20.75 -10.17 -1.61
N LEU A 47 19.68 -10.67 -0.99
CA LEU A 47 19.38 -10.49 0.43
C LEU A 47 19.65 -11.80 1.19
N SER A 48 20.33 -11.69 2.32
CA SER A 48 20.70 -12.81 3.19
C SER A 48 20.67 -12.42 4.67
N ASP A 49 20.74 -13.40 5.56
CA ASP A 49 20.93 -13.13 6.99
C ASP A 49 22.34 -12.60 7.27
N ALA A 50 22.43 -11.55 8.07
CA ALA A 50 23.70 -11.04 8.55
C ALA A 50 24.26 -12.02 9.60
N SER A 51 25.21 -12.88 9.20
CA SER A 51 25.90 -13.82 10.09
C SER A 51 26.91 -13.14 11.02
N THR A 52 27.38 -11.94 10.64
CA THR A 52 28.20 -11.06 11.48
C THR A 52 27.77 -9.62 11.29
N PHE A 53 27.62 -8.89 12.38
CA PHE A 53 27.32 -7.46 12.30
C PHE A 53 28.59 -6.68 11.97
N PRO A 54 28.60 -5.89 10.88
CA PRO A 54 29.75 -5.07 10.53
C PRO A 54 30.02 -4.04 11.63
N SER A 55 31.28 -3.90 12.01
CA SER A 55 31.74 -2.99 13.07
C SER A 55 31.47 -1.51 12.73
N GLU A 56 31.46 -1.18 11.45
CA GLU A 56 31.26 0.18 10.94
C GLU A 56 30.19 0.18 9.85
N THR A 57 29.22 1.09 9.99
CA THR A 57 28.23 1.37 8.95
C THR A 57 27.97 2.87 8.87
N GLN A 58 27.73 3.37 7.68
CA GLN A 58 27.45 4.78 7.42
C GLN A 58 26.00 4.98 6.97
N PRO A 59 25.43 6.20 7.13
CA PRO A 59 24.19 6.56 6.44
C PRO A 59 24.30 6.31 4.93
N LEU A 60 23.15 6.15 4.27
CA LEU A 60 23.11 6.03 2.81
C LEU A 60 23.78 7.23 2.15
N SER A 61 24.68 6.97 1.20
CA SER A 61 25.25 8.00 0.34
C SER A 61 24.19 8.57 -0.61
N ASN A 62 24.19 9.89 -0.83
CA ASN A 62 23.30 10.57 -1.79
C ASN A 62 23.64 10.30 -3.28
N THR A 63 24.69 9.51 -3.56
CA THR A 63 25.21 9.22 -4.91
C THR A 63 24.92 7.79 -5.37
N GLY A 64 23.98 7.09 -4.73
CA GLY A 64 23.98 5.63 -4.66
C GLY A 64 22.97 4.87 -5.53
N LYS A 65 23.19 3.55 -5.57
CA LYS A 65 22.32 2.50 -6.15
C LYS A 65 20.98 2.30 -5.40
N ILE A 66 20.80 3.00 -4.28
CA ILE A 66 19.66 2.90 -3.36
C ILE A 66 19.14 4.31 -3.07
N TRP A 67 17.83 4.49 -3.22
CA TRP A 67 17.16 5.77 -3.05
C TRP A 67 16.07 5.64 -2.01
N LYS A 68 16.09 6.48 -0.97
CA LYS A 68 14.94 6.57 -0.07
C LYS A 68 13.84 7.37 -0.77
N VAL A 69 12.71 6.71 -1.03
CA VAL A 69 11.58 7.29 -1.78
C VAL A 69 10.43 7.71 -0.88
N TYR A 70 10.37 7.18 0.34
CA TYR A 70 9.40 7.57 1.36
C TYR A 70 10.03 7.50 2.76
N ASP A 71 9.70 8.49 3.60
CA ASP A 71 10.20 8.61 4.98
C ASP A 71 9.11 9.21 5.88
N ALA A 72 8.57 8.38 6.77
CA ALA A 72 7.68 8.79 7.86
C ALA A 72 8.39 8.67 9.22
N GLY A 73 9.71 8.88 9.25
CA GLY A 73 10.54 8.87 10.44
C GLY A 73 10.57 7.49 11.13
N GLY A 74 9.95 7.44 12.32
CA GLY A 74 9.91 6.23 13.14
C GLY A 74 8.90 5.18 12.68
N ALA A 75 7.92 5.56 11.85
CA ALA A 75 6.77 4.71 11.53
C ALA A 75 6.93 3.89 10.25
N SER A 76 7.51 4.46 9.19
CA SER A 76 7.68 3.77 7.91
C SER A 76 8.80 4.40 7.09
N ALA A 77 9.51 3.59 6.32
CA ALA A 77 10.46 4.04 5.31
C ALA A 77 10.49 3.06 4.13
N VAL A 78 10.62 3.61 2.93
CA VAL A 78 10.69 2.84 1.68
C VAL A 78 11.91 3.26 0.90
N TRP A 79 12.68 2.26 0.45
CA TRP A 79 13.85 2.45 -0.40
C TRP A 79 13.65 1.74 -1.73
N ARG A 80 13.87 2.45 -2.83
CA ARG A 80 14.06 1.85 -4.14
C ARG A 80 15.48 1.30 -4.24
N VAL A 81 15.59 0.02 -4.59
CA VAL A 81 16.84 -0.74 -4.69
C VAL A 81 16.79 -1.50 -6.01
N GLY A 82 17.39 -0.94 -7.07
CA GLY A 82 17.23 -1.50 -8.42
C GLY A 82 15.76 -1.48 -8.86
N GLU A 83 15.25 -2.66 -9.24
CA GLU A 83 13.86 -2.86 -9.66
C GLU A 83 12.92 -3.28 -8.52
N ALA A 84 13.38 -3.26 -7.27
CA ALA A 84 12.56 -3.57 -6.09
C ALA A 84 12.44 -2.40 -5.12
N PHE A 85 11.49 -2.55 -4.19
CA PHE A 85 11.26 -1.65 -3.09
C PHE A 85 11.39 -2.41 -1.78
N ILE A 86 12.28 -1.96 -0.90
CA ILE A 86 12.36 -2.43 0.48
C ILE A 86 11.49 -1.51 1.31
N LYS A 87 10.44 -2.05 1.92
CA LYS A 87 9.57 -1.34 2.86
C LYS A 87 9.84 -1.86 4.28
N LEU A 88 10.10 -0.95 5.21
CA LEU A 88 10.18 -1.26 6.64
C LEU A 88 9.19 -0.37 7.39
N LYS A 89 8.29 -0.97 8.15
CA LYS A 89 7.23 -0.27 8.87
C LYS A 89 7.06 -0.77 10.29
N GLU A 90 6.64 0.12 11.16
CA GLU A 90 6.18 -0.21 12.50
C GLU A 90 4.86 -0.95 12.39
N THR A 91 4.71 -1.98 13.21
CA THR A 91 3.52 -2.82 13.20
C THR A 91 2.48 -2.20 14.12
N ILE A 92 1.41 -1.63 13.54
CA ILE A 92 0.31 -1.02 14.31
C ILE A 92 -0.50 -2.09 15.06
N SER A 93 -0.66 -3.28 14.46
CA SER A 93 -1.18 -4.47 15.13
C SER A 93 -0.36 -5.71 14.77
N SER A 94 0.09 -6.44 15.79
CA SER A 94 0.83 -7.69 15.63
C SER A 94 0.01 -8.76 14.90
N ASP A 95 -1.31 -8.72 15.07
CA ASP A 95 -2.27 -9.65 14.45
C ASP A 95 -2.92 -9.07 13.19
N ALA A 96 -2.31 -8.04 12.58
CA ALA A 96 -2.75 -7.55 11.27
C ALA A 96 -2.40 -8.55 10.16
N THR A 97 -3.30 -8.66 9.18
CA THR A 97 -2.99 -9.31 7.91
C THR A 97 -1.80 -8.61 7.27
N LYS A 98 -0.77 -9.36 6.88
CA LYS A 98 0.43 -8.76 6.28
C LYS A 98 0.25 -8.63 4.77
N GLU A 99 0.83 -7.58 4.20
CA GLU A 99 0.74 -7.26 2.76
C GLU A 99 1.12 -8.46 1.85
N HIS A 100 2.10 -9.29 2.25
CA HIS A 100 2.48 -10.47 1.46
C HIS A 100 1.33 -11.50 1.35
N THR A 101 0.57 -11.70 2.43
CA THR A 101 -0.59 -12.59 2.46
C THR A 101 -1.69 -12.08 1.52
N THR A 102 -1.96 -10.77 1.55
CA THR A 102 -2.93 -10.15 0.63
C THR A 102 -2.49 -10.27 -0.83
N LEU A 103 -1.21 -10.03 -1.13
CA LEU A 103 -0.67 -10.17 -2.49
C LEU A 103 -0.73 -11.62 -2.99
N GLU A 104 -0.47 -12.61 -2.13
CA GLU A 104 -0.66 -14.03 -2.47
C GLU A 104 -2.13 -14.36 -2.77
N TYR A 105 -3.06 -13.88 -1.95
CA TYR A 105 -4.49 -14.01 -2.17
C TYR A 105 -4.97 -13.41 -3.51
N LEU A 106 -4.41 -12.26 -3.90
CA LEU A 106 -4.70 -11.61 -5.18
C LEU A 106 -4.14 -12.39 -6.36
N ARG A 107 -2.91 -12.91 -6.26
CA ARG A 107 -2.32 -13.77 -7.31
C ARG A 107 -3.15 -15.02 -7.58
N ALA A 108 -3.76 -15.60 -6.55
CA ALA A 108 -4.64 -16.76 -6.69
C ALA A 108 -5.97 -16.47 -7.42
N ARG A 109 -6.29 -15.19 -7.67
CA ARG A 109 -7.54 -14.73 -8.31
C ARG A 109 -7.38 -14.23 -9.75
N GLN A 110 -6.24 -14.52 -10.37
CA GLN A 110 -5.99 -14.16 -11.76
C GLN A 110 -7.04 -14.78 -12.71
N PRO A 111 -7.39 -14.10 -13.82
CA PRO A 111 -6.82 -12.83 -14.28
C PRO A 111 -7.35 -11.61 -13.51
N LEU A 112 -6.48 -10.62 -13.26
CA LEU A 112 -6.85 -9.31 -12.73
C LEU A 112 -6.78 -8.24 -13.83
N ASN A 113 -7.68 -7.25 -13.79
CA ASN A 113 -7.67 -6.11 -14.72
C ASN A 113 -6.63 -5.02 -14.35
N PHE A 114 -5.74 -5.32 -13.42
CA PHE A 114 -4.66 -4.45 -12.94
C PHE A 114 -3.45 -5.28 -12.51
N ARG A 115 -2.27 -4.66 -12.50
CA ARG A 115 -1.02 -5.26 -12.05
C ARG A 115 -0.86 -5.12 -10.53
N ILE A 116 -0.21 -6.10 -9.91
CA ILE A 116 0.14 -6.11 -8.48
C ILE A 116 1.64 -6.39 -8.32
N PRO A 117 2.30 -5.89 -7.27
CA PRO A 117 3.72 -6.13 -7.04
C PRO A 117 4.05 -7.60 -6.84
N ASP A 118 5.23 -7.99 -7.31
CA ASP A 118 5.82 -9.23 -6.86
C ASP A 118 6.35 -9.14 -5.42
N VAL A 119 6.53 -10.28 -4.75
CA VAL A 119 7.04 -10.34 -3.37
C VAL A 119 8.31 -11.17 -3.42
N TYR A 120 9.46 -10.53 -3.22
CA TYR A 120 10.74 -11.21 -3.21
C TYR A 120 11.11 -11.71 -1.83
N TYR A 121 10.68 -10.99 -0.79
CA TYR A 121 11.05 -11.31 0.58
C TYR A 121 10.09 -10.65 1.57
N HIS A 122 9.90 -11.25 2.74
CA HIS A 122 9.29 -10.61 3.89
C HIS A 122 9.83 -11.18 5.20
N ARG A 123 9.76 -10.41 6.28
CA ARG A 123 10.12 -10.87 7.62
C ARG A 123 9.35 -10.09 8.68
N ASP A 124 8.77 -10.83 9.62
CA ASP A 124 8.27 -10.28 10.87
C ASP A 124 9.46 -10.09 11.83
N LEU A 125 9.62 -8.86 12.34
CA LEU A 125 10.70 -8.44 13.23
C LEU A 125 10.13 -8.04 14.62
N GLY A 126 8.94 -8.54 14.97
CA GLY A 126 8.24 -8.22 16.21
C GLY A 126 7.44 -6.93 16.08
N ASN A 127 8.00 -5.80 16.51
CA ASN A 127 7.35 -4.50 16.39
C ASN A 127 7.51 -3.85 15.00
N ARG A 128 8.19 -4.54 14.08
CA ARG A 128 8.43 -4.08 12.72
C ARG A 128 8.12 -5.18 11.74
N TYR A 129 7.73 -4.78 10.54
CA TYR A 129 7.52 -5.68 9.43
C TYR A 129 8.31 -5.18 8.22
N LEU A 130 9.09 -6.09 7.62
CA LEU A 130 9.85 -5.84 6.42
C LEU A 130 9.23 -6.62 5.26
N ILE A 131 9.06 -5.96 4.13
CA ILE A 131 8.68 -6.59 2.86
C ILE A 131 9.52 -6.02 1.73
N VAL A 132 9.94 -6.87 0.80
CA VAL A 132 10.60 -6.49 -0.44
C VAL A 132 9.70 -6.88 -1.60
N THR A 133 9.27 -5.87 -2.37
CA THR A 133 8.36 -6.06 -3.50
C THR A 133 9.00 -5.65 -4.82
N GLY A 134 8.57 -6.27 -5.92
CA GLY A 134 8.88 -5.79 -7.26
C GLY A 134 8.27 -4.42 -7.52
N GLY A 135 8.98 -3.58 -8.25
CA GLY A 135 8.43 -2.34 -8.78
C GLY A 135 7.40 -2.61 -9.87
N LEU A 136 6.39 -1.76 -9.95
CA LEU A 136 5.49 -1.72 -11.09
C LEU A 136 5.95 -0.60 -12.03
N ALA A 137 5.98 -0.88 -13.34
CA ALA A 137 6.17 0.15 -14.35
C ALA A 137 5.05 1.19 -14.31
N GLY A 138 5.38 2.42 -14.73
CA GLY A 138 4.49 3.57 -14.71
C GLY A 138 4.85 4.64 -13.67
N ARG A 139 4.09 5.74 -13.71
CA ARG A 139 4.15 6.84 -12.74
C ARG A 139 2.92 6.79 -11.84
N THR A 140 3.07 7.20 -10.59
CA THR A 140 1.92 7.29 -9.67
C THR A 140 0.92 8.32 -10.18
N LEU A 141 -0.36 8.14 -9.85
CA LEU A 141 -1.40 9.11 -10.18
C LEU A 141 -1.10 10.49 -9.57
N ASN A 142 -0.48 10.53 -8.39
CA ASN A 142 0.02 11.76 -7.79
C ASN A 142 1.02 12.51 -8.69
N GLU A 143 1.86 11.81 -9.43
CA GLU A 143 2.87 12.43 -10.28
C GLU A 143 2.29 12.94 -11.60
N THR A 144 1.19 12.35 -12.08
CA THR A 144 0.65 12.62 -13.43
C THR A 144 -0.65 13.40 -13.42
N TRP A 145 -1.40 13.46 -12.31
CA TRP A 145 -2.76 14.01 -12.28
C TRP A 145 -2.89 15.41 -12.91
N ASN A 146 -1.97 16.33 -12.60
CA ASN A 146 -1.97 17.69 -13.17
C ASN A 146 -1.67 17.73 -14.67
N GLU A 147 -0.87 16.79 -15.17
CA GLU A 147 -0.45 16.69 -16.56
C GLU A 147 -1.53 16.03 -17.44
N MET A 148 -2.43 15.26 -16.83
CA MET A 148 -3.49 14.55 -17.53
C MET A 148 -4.56 15.51 -18.09
N GLU A 149 -4.97 15.24 -19.33
CA GLU A 149 -6.17 15.85 -19.91
C GLU A 149 -7.43 15.40 -19.17
N GLU A 150 -8.48 16.22 -19.22
CA GLU A 150 -9.73 15.97 -18.49
C GLU A 150 -10.39 14.63 -18.85
N THR A 151 -10.34 14.23 -20.12
CA THR A 151 -10.85 12.94 -20.59
C THR A 151 -10.06 11.77 -20.00
N ALA A 152 -8.74 11.87 -19.94
CA ALA A 152 -7.87 10.85 -19.35
C ALA A 152 -8.09 10.72 -17.83
N ARG A 153 -8.30 11.85 -17.12
CA ARG A 153 -8.68 11.82 -15.70
C ARG A 153 -9.99 11.07 -15.49
N GLN A 154 -11.01 11.38 -16.29
CA GLN A 154 -12.31 10.74 -16.18
C GLN A 154 -12.25 9.24 -16.53
N GLU A 155 -11.46 8.86 -17.54
CA GLU A 155 -11.23 7.46 -17.88
C GLU A 155 -10.54 6.70 -16.74
N CYS A 156 -9.50 7.28 -16.13
CA CYS A 156 -8.82 6.71 -14.97
C CYS A 156 -9.78 6.50 -13.80
N VAL A 157 -10.59 7.52 -13.46
CA VAL A 157 -11.65 7.45 -12.44
C VAL A 157 -12.61 6.30 -12.73
N SER A 158 -13.09 6.20 -13.97
CA SER A 158 -14.03 5.17 -14.41
C SER A 158 -13.44 3.76 -14.26
N ARG A 159 -12.15 3.59 -14.57
CA ARG A 159 -11.44 2.31 -14.43
C ARG A 159 -11.23 1.92 -12.97
N ILE A 160 -10.84 2.84 -12.10
CA ILE A 160 -10.69 2.55 -10.67
C ILE A 160 -12.04 2.23 -10.02
N ALA A 161 -13.11 2.94 -10.37
CA ALA A 161 -14.46 2.63 -9.87
C ALA A 161 -14.91 1.21 -10.31
N LYS A 162 -14.60 0.80 -11.54
CA LYS A 162 -14.85 -0.57 -12.02
C LYS A 162 -14.00 -1.61 -11.29
N ILE A 163 -12.74 -1.31 -10.96
CA ILE A 163 -11.91 -2.19 -10.13
C ILE A 163 -12.51 -2.34 -8.73
N CYS A 164 -12.96 -1.27 -8.09
CA CYS A 164 -13.68 -1.35 -6.83
C CYS A 164 -14.94 -2.24 -6.94
N MET A 165 -15.67 -2.13 -8.05
CA MET A 165 -16.84 -2.98 -8.32
C MET A 165 -16.47 -4.45 -8.50
N GLU A 166 -15.39 -4.76 -9.20
CA GLU A 166 -14.87 -6.13 -9.38
C GLU A 166 -14.43 -6.73 -8.05
N LEU A 167 -13.62 -6.02 -7.26
CA LEU A 167 -13.17 -6.47 -5.95
C LEU A 167 -14.35 -6.68 -5.00
N ALA A 168 -15.38 -5.83 -5.09
CA ALA A 168 -16.57 -5.94 -4.27
C ALA A 168 -17.44 -7.18 -4.58
N THR A 169 -17.13 -7.96 -5.62
CA THR A 169 -17.76 -9.27 -5.86
C THR A 169 -17.17 -10.39 -5.01
N TRP A 170 -16.03 -10.14 -4.34
CA TRP A 170 -15.39 -11.13 -3.49
C TRP A 170 -15.86 -10.95 -2.05
N GLU A 171 -16.71 -11.88 -1.60
CA GLU A 171 -17.32 -11.83 -0.29
C GLU A 171 -16.47 -12.54 0.76
N GLY A 172 -16.56 -12.08 2.00
CA GLY A 172 -15.94 -12.68 3.17
C GLY A 172 -16.95 -12.85 4.31
N GLU A 173 -16.68 -13.80 5.21
CA GLU A 173 -17.56 -14.09 6.34
C GLU A 173 -17.32 -13.16 7.55
N LEU A 174 -16.14 -12.54 7.62
CA LEU A 174 -15.69 -11.74 8.76
C LEU A 174 -15.07 -10.44 8.28
N ILE A 175 -15.28 -9.36 9.04
CA ILE A 175 -14.60 -8.08 8.80
C ILE A 175 -13.15 -8.24 9.23
N GLY A 176 -12.23 -8.04 8.30
CA GLY A 176 -10.84 -8.45 8.51
C GLY A 176 -10.10 -8.63 7.21
N GLY A 177 -8.82 -8.98 7.27
CA GLY A 177 -8.08 -9.33 6.08
C GLY A 177 -8.35 -10.76 5.61
N VAL A 178 -7.65 -11.12 4.55
CA VAL A 178 -7.96 -12.31 3.74
C VAL A 178 -7.71 -13.65 4.44
N ASP A 179 -6.92 -13.66 5.51
CA ASP A 179 -6.62 -14.83 6.35
C ASP A 179 -7.40 -14.81 7.68
N GLY A 180 -8.43 -13.96 7.80
CA GLY A 180 -9.26 -13.81 9.00
C GLY A 180 -8.62 -12.97 10.11
N LYS A 181 -7.42 -12.41 9.86
CA LYS A 181 -6.73 -11.51 10.78
C LYS A 181 -7.24 -10.08 10.68
N GLN A 182 -6.67 -9.20 11.50
CA GLN A 182 -7.14 -7.83 11.63
C GLN A 182 -6.91 -7.00 10.36
N LEU A 183 -7.91 -6.18 10.03
CA LEU A 183 -7.87 -5.09 9.05
C LEU A 183 -7.49 -3.80 9.80
N THR A 184 -6.46 -3.09 9.35
CA THR A 184 -5.94 -1.92 10.07
C THR A 184 -6.39 -0.58 9.50
N ASP A 185 -7.67 -0.44 9.14
CA ASP A 185 -8.22 0.85 8.70
C ASP A 185 -8.60 1.73 9.90
N LEU A 186 -7.75 2.72 10.19
CA LEU A 186 -7.95 3.67 11.30
C LEU A 186 -9.24 4.50 11.18
N TYR A 187 -9.80 4.67 9.98
CA TYR A 187 -11.04 5.43 9.80
C TYR A 187 -12.28 4.64 10.25
N LEU A 188 -12.17 3.32 10.48
CA LEU A 188 -13.20 2.51 11.12
C LEU A 188 -13.15 2.56 12.66
N LEU A 189 -12.30 3.41 13.22
CA LEU A 189 -12.23 3.69 14.65
C LEU A 189 -12.72 5.12 14.94
N LYS A 190 -13.15 5.40 16.17
CA LYS A 190 -13.37 6.78 16.60
C LYS A 190 -12.04 7.51 16.76
N SER A 191 -11.99 8.80 16.45
CA SER A 191 -10.79 9.63 16.59
C SER A 191 -10.24 9.68 18.03
N SER A 192 -11.13 9.52 19.02
CA SER A 192 -10.82 9.53 20.45
C SER A 192 -10.52 8.14 21.03
N ALA A 193 -10.81 7.07 20.29
CA ALA A 193 -10.71 5.71 20.79
C ALA A 193 -9.26 5.24 20.87
N LYS A 194 -9.01 4.29 21.78
CA LYS A 194 -7.79 3.48 21.72
C LYS A 194 -7.85 2.63 20.45
N ILE A 195 -6.69 2.42 19.83
CA ILE A 195 -6.56 1.55 18.66
C ILE A 195 -6.96 0.12 19.04
N ASP A 196 -8.00 -0.38 18.39
CA ASP A 196 -8.47 -1.76 18.53
C ASP A 196 -9.06 -2.22 17.19
N PHE A 197 -8.33 -3.12 16.52
CA PHE A 197 -8.73 -3.70 15.24
C PHE A 197 -9.34 -5.10 15.38
N ASN A 198 -9.81 -5.46 16.58
CA ASN A 198 -10.56 -6.70 16.75
C ASN A 198 -11.76 -6.72 15.78
N PRO A 199 -11.95 -7.81 15.00
CA PRO A 199 -13.05 -7.93 14.04
C PRO A 199 -14.44 -7.62 14.63
N ASP A 200 -14.76 -8.13 15.82
CA ASP A 200 -16.06 -7.88 16.46
C ASP A 200 -16.24 -6.41 16.81
N GLN A 201 -15.16 -5.73 17.22
CA GLN A 201 -15.18 -4.31 17.52
C GLN A 201 -15.32 -3.46 16.24
N LEU A 202 -14.64 -3.84 15.15
CA LEU A 202 -14.80 -3.18 13.85
C LEU A 202 -16.22 -3.36 13.31
N LEU A 203 -16.80 -4.57 13.42
CA LEU A 203 -18.17 -4.86 13.03
C LEU A 203 -19.16 -3.97 13.80
N LYS A 204 -19.01 -3.91 15.13
CA LYS A 204 -19.82 -3.05 15.99
C LYS A 204 -19.71 -1.57 15.61
N ASN A 205 -18.51 -1.10 15.29
CA ASN A 205 -18.31 0.28 14.84
C ASN A 205 -19.07 0.55 13.53
N CYS A 206 -18.99 -0.37 12.56
CA CYS A 206 -19.74 -0.28 11.30
C CYS A 206 -21.26 -0.25 11.52
N GLU A 207 -21.78 -1.09 12.42
CA GLU A 207 -23.20 -1.10 12.81
C GLU A 207 -23.62 0.20 13.49
N GLU A 208 -22.79 0.77 14.38
CA GLU A 208 -23.05 2.06 15.04
C GLU A 208 -23.07 3.23 14.05
N ILE A 209 -22.21 3.22 13.03
CA ILE A 209 -22.26 4.17 11.90
C ILE A 209 -23.52 3.94 11.05
N GLY A 210 -24.04 2.71 11.07
CA GLY A 210 -25.27 2.28 10.40
C GLY A 210 -25.05 1.79 8.97
N MET A 211 -23.92 1.12 8.72
CA MET A 211 -23.68 0.34 7.51
C MET A 211 -24.41 -1.00 7.57
N ASP A 212 -24.78 -1.57 6.42
CA ASP A 212 -25.26 -2.94 6.34
C ASP A 212 -24.09 -3.93 6.43
N CYS A 213 -24.00 -4.62 7.57
CA CYS A 213 -22.94 -5.60 7.82
C CYS A 213 -23.34 -7.04 7.48
N SER A 214 -24.49 -7.25 6.81
CA SER A 214 -24.94 -8.59 6.40
C SER A 214 -24.15 -9.17 5.23
N SER A 215 -23.43 -8.33 4.49
CA SER A 215 -22.50 -8.70 3.42
C SER A 215 -21.22 -7.91 3.58
N LEU A 216 -20.08 -8.62 3.53
CA LEU A 216 -18.75 -8.03 3.62
C LEU A 216 -18.01 -8.33 2.34
N VAL A 217 -17.45 -7.29 1.73
CA VAL A 217 -16.86 -7.34 0.39
C VAL A 217 -15.40 -6.91 0.44
N PHE A 218 -14.58 -7.48 -0.41
CA PHE A 218 -13.16 -7.18 -0.45
C PHE A 218 -12.91 -5.78 -1.02
N TYR A 219 -12.13 -4.99 -0.28
CA TYR A 219 -11.73 -3.64 -0.66
C TYR A 219 -10.30 -3.36 -0.22
N HIS A 220 -9.58 -2.58 -1.03
CA HIS A 220 -8.20 -2.19 -0.75
C HIS A 220 -8.06 -1.29 0.49
N CYS A 221 -9.09 -0.50 0.83
CA CYS A 221 -9.11 0.42 1.99
C CYS A 221 -8.08 1.57 1.99
N ASP A 222 -7.24 1.70 0.95
CA ASP A 222 -6.28 2.80 0.79
C ASP A 222 -5.93 3.11 -0.68
N LEU A 223 -6.96 3.24 -1.53
CA LEU A 223 -6.77 3.56 -2.97
C LEU A 223 -6.47 5.04 -3.22
N GLY A 224 -5.43 5.54 -2.55
CA GLY A 224 -4.94 6.89 -2.72
C GLY A 224 -4.17 7.03 -4.04
N PRO A 225 -3.98 8.26 -4.53
CA PRO A 225 -3.29 8.52 -5.79
C PRO A 225 -1.79 8.14 -5.76
N GLY A 226 -1.20 7.94 -4.58
CA GLY A 226 0.15 7.39 -4.43
C GLY A 226 0.23 5.87 -4.67
N ASN A 227 -0.89 5.17 -4.57
CA ASN A 227 -0.96 3.71 -4.63
C ASN A 227 -1.44 3.19 -6.01
N ILE A 228 -1.71 4.09 -6.94
CA ILE A 228 -2.14 3.79 -8.31
C ILE A 228 -1.04 4.23 -9.27
N LEU A 229 -0.55 3.32 -10.09
CA LEU A 229 0.44 3.59 -11.14
C LEU A 229 -0.23 3.48 -12.51
N LEU A 230 0.02 4.48 -13.35
CA LEU A 230 -0.37 4.49 -14.75
C LEU A 230 0.88 4.28 -15.60
N ASP A 231 0.81 3.28 -16.47
CA ASP A 231 1.87 2.95 -17.42
C ASP A 231 1.26 2.93 -18.81
N GLU A 232 1.79 3.79 -19.69
CA GLU A 232 1.28 3.97 -21.04
C GLU A 232 2.26 3.34 -22.02
N ASP A 233 1.75 2.41 -22.82
CA ASP A 233 2.49 1.74 -23.89
C ASP A 233 1.65 1.73 -25.19
N ASP A 234 2.17 1.04 -26.22
CA ASP A 234 1.51 0.95 -27.53
C ASP A 234 0.14 0.25 -27.47
N ASP A 235 -0.12 -0.54 -26.43
CA ASP A 235 -1.39 -1.26 -26.21
C ASP A 235 -2.38 -0.47 -25.32
N GLY A 236 -1.96 0.70 -24.83
CA GLY A 236 -2.76 1.66 -24.08
C GLY A 236 -2.27 1.90 -22.66
N VAL A 237 -3.16 2.37 -21.78
CA VAL A 237 -2.80 2.65 -20.38
C VAL A 237 -3.09 1.42 -19.52
N SER A 238 -2.08 0.82 -18.88
CA SER A 238 -2.23 -0.20 -17.85
C SER A 238 -2.27 0.43 -16.45
N ILE A 239 -3.00 -0.21 -15.52
CA ILE A 239 -3.08 0.21 -14.12
C ILE A 239 -2.31 -0.78 -13.26
N GLY A 240 -1.40 -0.27 -12.42
CA GLY A 240 -0.81 -0.98 -11.30
C GLY A 240 -1.37 -0.48 -9.98
N ILE A 241 -1.59 -1.38 -9.02
CA ILE A 241 -2.04 -1.02 -7.66
C ILE A 241 -1.07 -1.62 -6.64
N ILE A 242 -0.60 -0.79 -5.72
CA ILE A 242 0.39 -1.14 -4.68
C ILE A 242 -0.16 -0.86 -3.28
N ASP A 243 0.57 -1.33 -2.25
CA ASP A 243 0.29 -1.03 -0.84
C ASP A 243 -1.01 -1.65 -0.30
N TRP A 244 -1.14 -2.95 -0.54
CA TRP A 244 -2.29 -3.78 -0.16
C TRP A 244 -2.34 -4.17 1.33
N GLU A 245 -1.65 -3.44 2.19
CA GLU A 245 -1.49 -3.80 3.61
C GLU A 245 -2.75 -3.59 4.45
N THR A 246 -3.61 -2.66 4.03
CA THR A 246 -4.86 -2.32 4.70
C THR A 246 -6.07 -2.99 4.06
N ALA A 247 -5.89 -3.83 3.04
CA ALA A 247 -6.99 -4.43 2.31
C ALA A 247 -7.66 -5.58 3.08
N GLY A 248 -8.97 -5.75 2.87
CA GLY A 248 -9.74 -6.84 3.45
C GLY A 248 -11.24 -6.68 3.22
N TYR A 249 -12.03 -7.48 3.93
CA TYR A 249 -13.48 -7.50 3.84
C TYR A 249 -14.09 -6.45 4.76
N VAL A 250 -14.98 -5.64 4.19
CA VAL A 250 -15.67 -4.51 4.86
C VAL A 250 -17.12 -4.41 4.35
N PRO A 251 -18.03 -3.73 5.07
CA PRO A 251 -19.34 -3.40 4.52
C PRO A 251 -19.22 -2.64 3.20
N LYS A 252 -20.11 -2.92 2.24
CA LYS A 252 -20.03 -2.36 0.89
C LYS A 252 -20.07 -0.83 0.87
N GLU A 253 -20.82 -0.21 1.77
CA GLU A 253 -20.89 1.25 1.92
C GLU A 253 -19.55 1.88 2.31
N TRP A 254 -18.64 1.10 2.91
CA TRP A 254 -17.32 1.60 3.28
C TRP A 254 -16.50 2.04 2.08
N ILE A 255 -16.64 1.35 0.94
CA ILE A 255 -15.88 1.64 -0.29
C ILE A 255 -16.04 3.11 -0.68
N ARG A 256 -17.28 3.58 -0.88
CA ARG A 256 -17.55 4.98 -1.25
C ARG A 256 -17.37 5.93 -0.06
N THR A 257 -17.74 5.53 1.15
CA THR A 257 -17.54 6.34 2.36
C THR A 257 -16.08 6.73 2.53
N LYS A 258 -15.15 5.80 2.30
CA LYS A 258 -13.71 6.04 2.38
C LYS A 258 -13.23 7.16 1.45
N PHE A 259 -13.70 7.18 0.20
CA PHE A 259 -13.40 8.28 -0.75
C PHE A 259 -13.97 9.64 -0.30
N ARG A 260 -15.03 9.65 0.51
CA ARG A 260 -15.61 10.89 1.04
C ARG A 260 -14.93 11.41 2.31
N CYS A 261 -14.38 10.55 3.17
CA CYS A 261 -13.81 10.96 4.47
C CYS A 261 -12.27 10.90 4.58
N SER A 262 -11.59 10.07 3.80
CA SER A 262 -10.16 9.84 3.99
C SER A 262 -9.30 10.90 3.30
N SER A 263 -8.53 11.66 4.10
CA SER A 263 -7.52 12.58 3.57
C SER A 263 -6.29 11.85 3.03
N GLY A 264 -6.08 10.58 3.38
CA GLY A 264 -5.06 9.72 2.74
C GLY A 264 -5.32 9.51 1.24
N LEU A 265 -6.54 9.78 0.77
CA LEU A 265 -6.92 9.72 -0.64
C LEU A 265 -6.86 11.08 -1.34
N ASP A 266 -6.37 12.12 -0.67
CA ASP A 266 -6.13 13.41 -1.31
C ASP A 266 -4.89 13.34 -2.21
N LEU A 267 -4.91 14.11 -3.29
CA LEU A 267 -3.72 14.44 -4.07
C LEU A 267 -2.69 15.15 -3.18
N SER A 268 -1.43 14.83 -3.41
CA SER A 268 -0.32 15.50 -2.73
C SER A 268 -0.29 16.99 -3.09
N GLU A 269 0.30 17.83 -2.23
CA GLU A 269 0.40 19.28 -2.51
C GLU A 269 1.12 19.59 -3.83
N ARG A 270 2.09 18.76 -4.21
CA ARG A 270 2.80 18.87 -5.50
C ARG A 270 1.93 18.51 -6.69
N ALA A 271 0.87 17.73 -6.46
CA ALA A 271 -0.04 17.21 -7.47
C ALA A 271 -1.25 18.11 -7.72
N VAL A 272 -1.29 19.34 -7.15
CA VAL A 272 -2.38 20.29 -7.35
C VAL A 272 -1.88 21.71 -7.56
N GLU A 273 -1.60 22.05 -8.82
CA GLU A 273 -1.39 23.45 -9.24
C GLU A 273 -2.71 24.12 -9.67
N SER A 274 -3.70 23.32 -10.12
CA SER A 274 -4.92 23.82 -10.75
C SER A 274 -6.24 23.22 -10.21
N ALA A 275 -6.19 22.09 -9.49
CA ALA A 275 -7.37 21.41 -8.95
C ALA A 275 -7.36 21.35 -7.41
N PRO A 276 -8.50 21.13 -6.74
CA PRO A 276 -8.52 20.86 -5.30
C PRO A 276 -7.82 19.53 -4.97
N ARG A 277 -7.16 19.44 -3.80
CA ARG A 277 -6.54 18.19 -3.30
C ARG A 277 -7.50 17.00 -3.29
N SER A 278 -8.78 17.27 -3.08
CA SER A 278 -9.83 16.25 -3.06
C SER A 278 -10.36 15.85 -4.43
N ASP A 279 -9.86 16.43 -5.53
CA ASP A 279 -10.45 16.24 -6.88
C ASP A 279 -10.52 14.76 -7.28
N TRP A 280 -9.42 14.03 -7.11
CA TRP A 280 -9.34 12.59 -7.33
C TRP A 280 -10.46 11.83 -6.59
N ARG A 281 -10.43 11.86 -5.25
CA ARG A 281 -11.36 11.08 -4.42
C ARG A 281 -12.81 11.52 -4.59
N ARG A 282 -13.05 12.81 -4.86
CA ARG A 282 -14.38 13.34 -5.16
C ARG A 282 -14.94 12.73 -6.44
N ARG A 283 -14.14 12.67 -7.51
CA ARG A 283 -14.56 12.09 -8.80
C ARG A 283 -14.82 10.58 -8.69
N VAL A 284 -13.93 9.83 -8.02
CA VAL A 284 -14.16 8.40 -7.77
C VAL A 284 -15.42 8.17 -6.94
N SER A 285 -15.65 8.99 -5.90
CA SER A 285 -16.89 8.90 -5.12
C SER A 285 -18.15 9.17 -5.94
N GLN A 286 -18.10 10.06 -6.94
CA GLN A 286 -19.23 10.33 -7.84
C GLN A 286 -19.45 9.18 -8.82
N GLU A 287 -18.38 8.60 -9.35
CA GLU A 287 -18.47 7.44 -10.25
C GLU A 287 -19.03 6.21 -9.52
N LEU A 288 -18.56 5.94 -8.30
CA LEU A 288 -19.08 4.88 -7.44
C LEU A 288 -20.57 5.05 -7.12
N GLU A 289 -21.04 6.28 -6.92
CA GLU A 289 -22.46 6.58 -6.76
C GLU A 289 -23.26 6.17 -8.00
N GLY A 290 -22.76 6.51 -9.19
CA GLY A 290 -23.35 6.10 -10.47
C GLY A 290 -23.39 4.58 -10.67
N LEU A 291 -22.44 3.85 -10.07
CA LEU A 291 -22.40 2.38 -10.03
C LEU A 291 -23.24 1.77 -8.90
N GLY A 292 -23.99 2.57 -8.13
CA GLY A 292 -24.91 2.09 -7.09
C GLY A 292 -24.26 1.81 -5.73
N PHE A 293 -23.05 2.32 -5.48
CA PHE A 293 -22.47 2.31 -4.14
C PHE A 293 -23.04 3.45 -3.31
N SER A 294 -23.77 3.13 -2.23
CA SER A 294 -24.17 4.09 -1.21
C SER A 294 -22.98 4.46 -0.31
N ASP A 295 -23.13 5.51 0.49
CA ASP A 295 -22.18 5.88 1.53
C ASP A 295 -22.91 6.24 2.83
N VAL A 296 -22.14 6.34 3.92
CA VAL A 296 -22.65 6.72 5.25
C VAL A 296 -21.86 7.88 5.86
N VAL A 297 -21.26 8.75 5.04
CA VAL A 297 -20.24 9.70 5.52
C VAL A 297 -20.77 10.71 6.55
N GLU A 298 -22.03 11.15 6.44
CA GLU A 298 -22.60 12.10 7.40
C GLU A 298 -22.78 11.46 8.79
N ARG A 299 -23.17 10.18 8.81
CA ARG A 299 -23.23 9.37 10.04
C ARG A 299 -21.83 9.08 10.56
N TRP A 300 -20.89 8.77 9.67
CA TRP A 300 -19.49 8.57 10.00
C TRP A 300 -18.86 9.83 10.63
N LEU A 301 -19.08 11.02 10.06
CA LEU A 301 -18.57 12.30 10.60
C LEU A 301 -19.07 12.52 12.03
N THR A 302 -20.37 12.29 12.26
CA THR A 302 -20.97 12.42 13.59
C THR A 302 -20.38 11.39 14.56
N TRP A 303 -20.25 10.14 14.14
CA TRP A 303 -19.76 9.05 14.99
C TRP A 303 -18.25 9.16 15.29
N HIS A 304 -17.43 9.51 14.30
CA HIS A 304 -15.97 9.49 14.37
C HIS A 304 -15.40 10.56 15.31
N PHE A 305 -16.08 11.70 15.43
CA PHE A 305 -15.68 12.82 16.28
C PHE A 305 -16.44 12.88 17.63
N THR A 306 -17.17 11.81 17.99
CA THR A 306 -17.73 11.64 19.35
C THR A 306 -16.77 10.92 20.27
#